data_AF-A1WFP7-F1
#
_entry.id   AF-A1WFP7-F1
#
_cell.length_a   1.000
_cell.length_b   1.000
_cell.length_c   1.000
_cell.angle_alpha   90.00
_cell.angle_beta   90.00
_cell.angle_gamma   90.00
#
_symmetry.space_group_name_H-M   'P 1'
#
loop_
_entity.id
_entity.type
_entity.pdbx_description
1 polymer ?
#
loop_
_entity_poly.entity_id
_entity_poly.type
_entity_poly.pdbx_seq_one_letter_code
_entity_poly.pdbx_strand_id
1 'polypeptide(L)'
;MRAPIWRRCAPCWKRAMADSLRDKIKALEISTPQGASGRLLRESQFVFNYTTQDRHCELAMGMPLRAASYTSNRPHPIFAMNLPEGNLRQRIKERYGKQFAKLDDMAMLSIVGHDQIGRLTVSDPAAPADRRTAHVGLSELLRARASDALFDYLLDTYLASGISGVQPKVLIPDAEAGGGGAAGVTRTTLSDLIVKASGLAHPNLTQNEFLCMDAARRAGIEVPEFHLSDDGSLFVLRRFDRAATRLGFEDMSVLSGQTYDEYGHYKYGGSYELIPSIIEAYCGPNAAESKQRFFEYFTASCMMRNGDAHMKNFGLLYARPNDPASVRLSPMYDVVTTSVYDVVNERTRRVTQDRELALKLNKSRAYPDRKALIAFGHRCNVLKPERVFERVDAGMSASLEANRDRVPEQLWQRMKKEWDMSRLGLGLHSISKSLAKNNENRKQYKCKTGDAGKVHG
;
A
#
# COMPACT_ATOMS: atom_id res chain seq x y z
N MET A 1 -36.13 3.75 -5.21
CA MET A 1 -34.69 3.69 -4.88
C MET A 1 -34.50 4.07 -3.42
N ARG A 2 -33.93 3.20 -2.57
CA ARG A 2 -33.60 3.55 -1.18
C ARG A 2 -32.43 4.55 -1.21
N ALA A 3 -32.57 5.69 -0.52
CA ALA A 3 -31.48 6.65 -0.37
C ALA A 3 -30.24 5.96 0.26
N PRO A 4 -29.01 6.30 -0.17
CA PRO A 4 -27.78 5.70 0.35
C PRO A 4 -27.66 5.83 1.86
N ILE A 5 -27.01 4.86 2.52
CA ILE A 5 -26.97 4.77 3.99
C ILE A 5 -26.35 6.01 4.64
N TRP A 6 -25.35 6.63 4.00
CA TRP A 6 -24.69 7.87 4.45
C TRP A 6 -25.55 9.13 4.34
N ARG A 7 -26.68 9.09 3.60
CA ARG A 7 -27.66 10.18 3.55
C ARG A 7 -28.80 10.02 4.56
N ARG A 8 -28.87 8.89 5.27
CA ARG A 8 -30.05 8.53 6.10
C ARG A 8 -29.96 8.96 7.56
N CYS A 9 -28.78 9.21 8.12
CA CYS A 9 -28.62 9.82 9.45
C CYS A 9 -27.15 10.24 9.63
N ALA A 10 -26.90 11.39 10.25
CA ALA A 10 -25.63 11.59 10.94
C ALA A 10 -25.51 10.51 12.03
N PRO A 11 -24.32 9.91 12.26
CA PRO A 11 -24.17 8.87 13.27
C PRO A 11 -24.63 9.42 14.63
N CYS A 12 -25.65 8.77 15.22
CA CYS A 12 -26.33 9.18 16.46
C CYS A 12 -25.45 9.05 17.72
N TRP A 13 -24.13 8.95 17.57
CA TRP A 13 -23.16 8.67 18.63
C TRP A 13 -22.62 9.96 19.26
N LYS A 14 -22.99 11.13 18.72
CA LYS A 14 -22.67 12.44 19.31
C LYS A 14 -23.26 12.66 20.70
N ARG A 15 -24.12 11.77 21.20
CA ARG A 15 -24.70 11.81 22.55
C ARG A 15 -24.55 10.46 23.25
N ALA A 16 -23.36 10.19 23.78
CA ALA A 16 -23.13 9.43 25.02
C ALA A 16 -21.64 9.14 25.21
N MET A 17 -20.83 10.16 25.53
CA MET A 17 -19.54 10.00 26.24
C MET A 17 -19.15 11.38 26.79
N ALA A 18 -19.99 11.92 27.65
CA ALA A 18 -19.49 12.69 28.77
C ALA A 18 -19.24 11.67 29.88
N ASP A 19 -18.09 11.82 30.54
CA ASP A 19 -17.73 11.31 31.87
C ASP A 19 -16.49 10.39 31.89
N SER A 20 -15.40 10.99 32.35
CA SER A 20 -14.04 10.50 32.57
C SER A 20 -13.08 10.51 31.35
N LEU A 21 -12.03 11.31 31.48
CA LEU A 21 -10.82 11.22 30.64
C LEU A 21 -10.20 9.86 30.89
N ARG A 22 -9.85 9.10 29.84
CA ARG A 22 -9.01 7.92 30.03
C ARG A 22 -7.65 8.34 30.54
N ASP A 23 -7.22 7.68 31.61
CA ASP A 23 -5.86 7.77 32.12
C ASP A 23 -4.84 7.31 31.07
N LYS A 24 -3.57 7.65 31.34
CA LYS A 24 -2.46 7.25 30.48
C LYS A 24 -2.42 5.72 30.32
N ILE A 25 -2.46 5.25 29.08
CA ILE A 25 -2.35 3.82 28.77
C ILE A 25 -0.93 3.34 29.06
N LYS A 26 -0.80 2.45 30.05
CA LYS A 26 0.48 1.89 30.50
C LYS A 26 0.77 0.50 29.95
N ALA A 27 -0.25 -0.23 29.49
CA ALA A 27 -0.10 -1.58 28.99
C ALA A 27 -1.08 -1.86 27.86
N LEU A 28 -0.63 -2.60 26.85
CA LEU A 28 -1.43 -3.13 25.75
C LEU A 28 -1.12 -4.62 25.60
N GLU A 29 -2.12 -5.39 25.20
CA GLU A 29 -1.97 -6.80 24.86
C GLU A 29 -1.73 -6.97 23.37
N ILE A 30 -0.79 -7.84 23.03
CA ILE A 30 -0.41 -8.14 21.65
C ILE A 30 -0.74 -9.61 21.38
N SER A 31 -1.48 -9.83 20.30
CA SER A 31 -1.83 -11.17 19.82
C SER A 31 -1.53 -11.31 18.32
N THR A 32 -1.44 -12.56 17.90
CA THR A 32 -1.30 -13.00 16.51
C THR A 32 -2.47 -13.93 16.17
N PRO A 33 -2.67 -14.33 14.90
CA PRO A 33 -3.73 -15.26 14.54
C PRO A 33 -3.62 -16.61 15.24
N GLN A 34 -2.43 -16.97 15.73
CA GLN A 34 -2.16 -18.22 16.44
C GLN A 34 -2.46 -18.13 17.94
N GLY A 35 -2.61 -16.93 18.50
CA GLY A 35 -2.94 -16.75 19.91
C GLY A 35 -2.32 -15.50 20.54
N ALA A 36 -2.46 -15.41 21.86
CA ALA A 36 -1.86 -14.36 22.66
C ALA A 36 -0.33 -14.48 22.66
N SER A 37 0.36 -13.37 22.39
CA SER A 37 1.81 -13.35 22.25
C SER A 37 2.49 -12.72 23.45
N GLY A 38 2.03 -11.55 23.88
CA GLY A 38 2.73 -10.80 24.92
C GLY A 38 2.10 -9.48 25.28
N ARG A 39 2.83 -8.70 26.07
CA ARG A 39 2.39 -7.39 26.57
C ARG A 39 3.39 -6.31 26.20
N LEU A 40 2.88 -5.20 25.67
CA LEU A 40 3.61 -3.97 25.43
C LEU A 40 3.33 -3.00 26.58
N LEU A 41 4.38 -2.66 27.34
CA LEU A 41 4.32 -1.77 28.49
C LEU A 41 4.94 -0.42 28.15
N ARG A 42 4.40 0.64 28.76
CA ARG A 42 4.95 2.00 28.71
C ARG A 42 5.40 2.44 30.09
N GLU A 43 6.69 2.22 30.34
CA GLU A 43 7.41 2.68 31.53
C GLU A 43 8.17 3.98 31.21
N SER A 44 9.42 4.13 31.64
CA SER A 44 10.34 5.14 31.10
C SER A 44 10.61 4.92 29.60
N GLN A 45 10.66 3.65 29.20
CA GLN A 45 10.80 3.16 27.82
C GLN A 45 9.56 2.36 27.38
N PHE A 46 9.51 1.97 26.12
CA PHE A 46 8.63 0.92 25.63
C PHE A 46 9.27 -0.43 25.91
N VAL A 47 8.52 -1.33 26.53
CA VAL A 47 9.01 -2.66 26.92
C VAL A 47 8.02 -3.71 26.43
N PHE A 48 8.46 -4.57 25.51
CA PHE A 48 7.67 -5.72 25.10
C PHE A 48 8.23 -7.01 25.71
N ASN A 49 7.34 -7.81 26.29
CA ASN A 49 7.64 -9.12 26.82
C ASN A 49 6.71 -10.17 26.19
N TYR A 50 7.30 -11.25 25.71
CA TYR A 50 6.54 -12.46 25.40
C TYR A 50 5.99 -13.06 26.69
N THR A 51 4.70 -13.39 26.69
CA THR A 51 4.03 -14.09 27.80
C THR A 51 3.73 -15.54 27.45
N THR A 52 4.02 -15.94 26.21
CA THR A 52 3.89 -17.32 25.70
C THR A 52 5.26 -17.92 25.41
N GLN A 53 5.33 -19.25 25.41
CA GLN A 53 6.47 -20.02 24.91
C GLN A 53 6.20 -20.65 23.53
N ASP A 54 4.98 -20.51 23.02
CA ASP A 54 4.61 -20.99 21.70
C ASP A 54 5.25 -20.13 20.60
N ARG A 55 6.19 -20.70 19.85
CA ARG A 55 6.85 -20.03 18.74
C ARG A 55 5.92 -19.71 17.58
N HIS A 56 4.75 -20.35 17.47
CA HIS A 56 3.76 -19.98 16.46
C HIS A 56 3.11 -18.61 16.73
N CYS A 57 3.20 -18.14 17.98
CA CYS A 57 2.72 -16.84 18.43
C CYS A 57 3.77 -15.72 18.33
N GLU A 58 4.91 -15.95 17.65
CA GLU A 58 5.91 -14.90 17.41
C GLU A 58 5.32 -13.71 16.62
N LEU A 59 5.76 -12.50 16.98
CA LEU A 59 5.23 -11.26 16.44
C LEU A 59 5.73 -10.97 15.02
N ALA A 60 7.05 -11.04 14.84
CA ALA A 60 7.77 -10.47 13.71
C ALA A 60 9.14 -11.15 13.51
N MET A 61 9.67 -11.07 12.30
CA MET A 61 10.96 -11.70 11.94
C MET A 61 12.12 -11.14 12.75
N GLY A 62 12.10 -9.83 13.05
CA GLY A 62 13.11 -9.16 13.88
C GLY A 62 12.92 -9.31 15.39
N MET A 63 11.89 -10.02 15.84
CA MET A 63 11.57 -10.19 17.27
C MET A 63 11.32 -11.67 17.63
N PRO A 64 12.33 -12.57 17.51
CA PRO A 64 12.16 -13.98 17.88
C PRO A 64 11.77 -14.17 19.36
N LEU A 65 11.09 -15.27 19.67
CA LEU A 65 10.70 -15.58 21.05
C LEU A 65 11.94 -15.73 21.93
N ARG A 66 12.00 -14.91 23.00
CA ARG A 66 13.10 -14.93 23.98
C ARG A 66 12.62 -14.46 25.35
N ALA A 67 13.36 -14.85 26.39
CA ALA A 67 13.09 -14.42 27.77
C ALA A 67 13.45 -12.94 28.02
N ALA A 68 14.48 -12.43 27.33
CA ALA A 68 14.91 -11.05 27.48
C ALA A 68 13.90 -10.07 26.86
N SER A 69 13.54 -9.03 27.59
CA SER A 69 12.63 -7.97 27.12
C SER A 69 13.16 -7.29 25.85
N TYR A 70 12.24 -6.81 25.02
CA TYR A 70 12.54 -5.86 23.97
C TYR A 70 12.30 -4.45 24.50
N THR A 71 13.37 -3.65 24.61
CA THR A 71 13.31 -2.30 25.17
C THR A 71 13.71 -1.25 24.14
N SER A 72 12.97 -0.14 24.10
CA SER A 72 13.26 0.96 23.17
C SER A 72 12.67 2.29 23.64
N ASN A 73 13.33 3.40 23.30
CA ASN A 73 12.86 4.76 23.66
C ASN A 73 11.61 5.18 22.86
N ARG A 74 11.46 4.65 21.64
CA ARG A 74 10.29 4.79 20.77
C ARG A 74 9.60 3.43 20.63
N PRO A 75 8.34 3.35 20.19
CA PRO A 75 7.74 2.06 19.86
C PRO A 75 8.66 1.28 18.91
N HIS A 76 8.83 -0.03 19.14
CA HIS A 76 9.58 -0.88 18.24
C HIS A 76 9.01 -0.76 16.80
N PRO A 77 9.83 -0.80 15.73
CA PRO A 77 9.36 -0.55 14.38
C PRO A 77 8.12 -1.35 13.97
N ILE A 78 8.00 -2.61 14.40
CA ILE A 78 6.81 -3.43 14.14
C ILE A 78 5.51 -2.81 14.70
N PHE A 79 5.54 -2.23 15.90
CA PHE A 79 4.38 -1.58 16.51
C PHE A 79 4.12 -0.22 15.85
N ALA A 80 5.18 0.45 15.40
CA ALA A 80 5.08 1.74 14.74
C ALA A 80 4.67 1.67 13.26
N MET A 81 4.80 0.50 12.61
CA MET A 81 4.62 0.33 11.17
C MET A 81 3.29 0.93 10.64
N ASN A 82 2.22 0.74 11.41
CA ASN A 82 0.87 1.19 11.08
C ASN A 82 0.41 2.40 11.90
N LEU A 83 1.30 3.00 12.71
CA LEU A 83 0.93 4.22 13.43
C LEU A 83 0.59 5.33 12.42
N PRO A 84 -0.49 6.09 12.67
CA PRO A 84 -0.83 7.23 11.83
C PRO A 84 0.28 8.28 11.83
N GLU A 85 0.53 8.83 10.65
CA GLU A 85 1.50 9.90 10.40
C GLU A 85 0.81 11.13 9.79
N GLY A 86 1.45 12.29 9.87
CA GLY A 86 1.02 13.51 9.19
C GLY A 86 -0.45 13.90 9.45
N ASN A 87 -1.18 14.20 8.38
CA ASN A 87 -2.57 14.68 8.44
C ASN A 87 -3.53 13.69 9.12
N LEU A 88 -3.34 12.38 8.91
CA LEU A 88 -4.19 11.37 9.56
C LEU A 88 -3.99 11.37 11.07
N ARG A 89 -2.74 11.45 11.53
CA ARG A 89 -2.41 11.59 12.96
C ARG A 89 -3.06 12.83 13.55
N GLN A 90 -3.03 13.94 12.82
CA GLN A 90 -3.65 15.20 13.26
C GLN A 90 -5.17 15.10 13.38
N ARG A 91 -5.85 14.48 12.41
CA ARG A 91 -7.31 14.23 12.48
C ARG A 91 -7.69 13.31 13.65
N ILE A 92 -6.88 12.29 13.94
CA ILE A 92 -7.09 11.42 15.11
C ILE A 92 -6.90 12.22 16.41
N LYS A 93 -5.89 13.10 16.48
CA LYS A 93 -5.70 14.04 17.61
C LYS A 93 -6.92 14.93 17.83
N GLU A 94 -7.46 15.52 16.77
CA GLU A 94 -8.63 16.40 16.85
C GLU A 94 -9.89 15.64 17.32
N ARG A 95 -10.08 14.41 16.85
CA ARG A 95 -11.24 13.58 17.20
C ARG A 95 -11.20 13.04 18.62
N TYR A 96 -10.07 12.45 19.02
CA TYR A 96 -9.97 11.70 20.27
C TYR A 96 -9.23 12.48 21.37
N GLY A 97 -8.66 13.65 21.08
CA GLY A 97 -7.85 14.40 22.04
C GLY A 97 -8.56 14.75 23.35
N LYS A 98 -9.90 14.89 23.34
CA LYS A 98 -10.70 15.14 24.55
C LYS A 98 -10.98 13.90 25.40
N GLN A 99 -10.73 12.69 24.87
CA GLN A 99 -11.00 11.42 25.54
C GLN A 99 -9.80 10.90 26.34
N PHE A 100 -8.61 11.46 26.11
CA PHE A 100 -7.36 11.00 26.72
C PHE A 100 -6.67 12.15 27.45
N ALA A 101 -6.10 11.89 28.63
CA ALA A 101 -5.25 12.86 29.32
C ALA A 101 -4.02 13.27 28.48
N LYS A 102 -3.48 12.33 27.69
CA LYS A 102 -2.45 12.57 26.69
C LYS A 102 -2.58 11.58 25.55
N LEU A 103 -2.69 12.07 24.32
CA LEU A 103 -2.73 11.23 23.13
C LEU A 103 -1.32 10.91 22.63
N ASP A 104 -0.60 10.08 23.39
CA ASP A 104 0.73 9.57 23.03
C ASP A 104 0.64 8.30 22.15
N ASP A 105 1.79 7.72 21.80
CA ASP A 105 1.82 6.57 20.89
C ASP A 105 1.12 5.32 21.47
N MET A 106 1.05 5.14 22.79
CA MET A 106 0.25 4.06 23.39
C MET A 106 -1.24 4.30 23.22
N ALA A 107 -1.68 5.54 23.41
CA ALA A 107 -3.06 5.92 23.15
C ALA A 107 -3.40 5.75 21.66
N MET A 108 -2.50 6.13 20.75
CA MET A 108 -2.68 5.88 19.31
C MET A 108 -2.79 4.38 19.00
N LEU A 109 -1.91 3.55 19.56
CA LEU A 109 -1.97 2.09 19.41
C LEU A 109 -3.27 1.51 19.95
N SER A 110 -3.81 2.02 21.07
CA SER A 110 -5.10 1.56 21.58
C SER A 110 -6.27 1.87 20.65
N ILE A 111 -6.17 2.97 19.88
CA ILE A 111 -7.20 3.39 18.93
C ILE A 111 -7.10 2.56 17.65
N VAL A 112 -5.91 2.47 17.05
CA VAL A 112 -5.73 1.88 15.71
C VAL A 112 -5.29 0.41 15.71
N GLY A 113 -4.97 -0.12 16.90
CA GLY A 113 -4.25 -1.38 17.08
C GLY A 113 -5.01 -2.65 16.73
N HIS A 114 -6.34 -2.60 16.82
CA HIS A 114 -7.15 -3.79 16.66
C HIS A 114 -7.16 -4.32 15.22
N ASP A 115 -7.20 -3.41 14.23
CA ASP A 115 -7.23 -3.79 12.81
C ASP A 115 -6.11 -3.12 12.01
N GLN A 116 -4.91 -3.71 12.12
CA GLN A 116 -3.71 -3.24 11.43
C GLN A 116 -3.37 -4.08 10.19
N ILE A 117 -2.46 -3.58 9.35
CA ILE A 117 -1.79 -4.37 8.30
C ILE A 117 -0.77 -5.31 8.94
N GLY A 118 -0.70 -6.54 8.43
CA GLY A 118 0.11 -7.62 8.97
C GLY A 118 -0.61 -8.40 10.06
N ARG A 119 0.11 -9.29 10.73
CA ARG A 119 -0.47 -10.30 11.64
C ARG A 119 -0.85 -9.79 13.03
N LEU A 120 -0.38 -8.61 13.43
CA LEU A 120 -0.55 -8.14 14.80
C LEU A 120 -1.95 -7.59 15.08
N THR A 121 -2.43 -7.88 16.28
CA THR A 121 -3.59 -7.23 16.89
C THR A 121 -3.14 -6.66 18.23
N VAL A 122 -3.28 -5.34 18.39
CA VAL A 122 -2.98 -4.62 19.63
C VAL A 122 -4.30 -4.23 20.30
N SER A 123 -4.49 -4.67 21.53
CA SER A 123 -5.73 -4.48 22.28
C SER A 123 -5.46 -3.77 23.60
N ASP A 124 -6.35 -2.85 23.97
CA ASP A 124 -6.41 -2.28 25.32
C ASP A 124 -7.37 -3.14 26.17
N PRO A 125 -6.87 -3.83 27.22
CA PRO A 125 -7.72 -4.66 28.08
C PRO A 125 -8.85 -3.89 28.77
N ALA A 126 -8.70 -2.58 28.95
CA ALA A 126 -9.70 -1.72 29.55
C ALA A 126 -10.72 -1.16 28.54
N ALA A 127 -10.49 -1.34 27.23
CA ALA A 127 -11.41 -0.89 26.21
C ALA A 127 -12.53 -1.92 25.98
N PRO A 128 -13.79 -1.48 25.85
CA PRO A 128 -14.84 -2.36 25.36
C PRO A 128 -14.48 -2.87 23.96
N ALA A 129 -14.79 -4.14 23.69
CA ALA A 129 -14.56 -4.76 22.39
C ALA A 129 -15.46 -4.12 21.32
N ASP A 130 -15.00 -3.05 20.69
CA ASP A 130 -15.70 -2.39 19.58
C ASP A 130 -15.45 -3.19 18.28
N ARG A 131 -16.29 -4.21 18.04
CA ARG A 131 -16.30 -4.96 16.79
C ARG A 131 -17.05 -4.17 15.72
N ARG A 132 -16.34 -3.30 15.01
CA ARG A 132 -16.90 -2.56 13.87
C ARG A 132 -17.31 -3.55 12.78
N THR A 133 -18.61 -3.60 12.49
CA THR A 133 -19.16 -4.48 11.47
C THR A 133 -19.08 -3.87 10.08
N ALA A 134 -18.94 -4.71 9.05
CA ALA A 134 -19.10 -4.31 7.66
C ALA A 134 -20.47 -3.64 7.47
N HIS A 135 -20.49 -2.41 6.95
CA HIS A 135 -21.73 -1.69 6.60
C HIS A 135 -21.85 -1.39 5.10
N VAL A 136 -20.75 -1.49 4.34
CA VAL A 136 -20.67 -1.14 2.92
C VAL A 136 -19.88 -2.23 2.19
N GLY A 137 -20.42 -2.73 1.07
CA GLY A 137 -19.75 -3.72 0.21
C GLY A 137 -18.94 -3.08 -0.92
N LEU A 138 -18.07 -3.85 -1.57
CA LEU A 138 -17.26 -3.38 -2.69
C LEU A 138 -18.11 -2.73 -3.80
N SER A 139 -19.20 -3.39 -4.24
CA SER A 139 -20.03 -2.85 -5.32
C SER A 139 -20.70 -1.52 -4.98
N GLU A 140 -21.03 -1.30 -3.70
CA GLU A 140 -21.57 -0.03 -3.23
C GLU A 140 -20.49 1.07 -3.23
N LEU A 141 -19.26 0.76 -2.80
CA LEU A 141 -18.13 1.70 -2.86
C LEU A 141 -17.83 2.14 -4.30
N LEU A 142 -17.87 1.23 -5.27
CA LEU A 142 -17.52 1.53 -6.66
C LEU A 142 -18.57 2.40 -7.37
N ARG A 143 -19.85 2.25 -7.01
CA ARG A 143 -20.97 3.03 -7.57
C ARG A 143 -21.23 4.33 -6.82
N ALA A 144 -20.73 4.46 -5.60
CA ALA A 144 -20.95 5.65 -4.80
C ALA A 144 -20.21 6.82 -5.45
N ARG A 145 -20.97 7.82 -5.90
CA ARG A 145 -20.40 9.10 -6.33
C ARG A 145 -19.76 9.75 -5.10
N ALA A 146 -18.45 9.99 -5.10
CA ALA A 146 -17.83 10.66 -3.97
C ALA A 146 -18.37 12.09 -3.88
N SER A 147 -19.23 12.31 -2.91
CA SER A 147 -19.24 13.60 -2.23
C SER A 147 -18.22 13.55 -1.11
N ASP A 148 -17.64 14.69 -0.74
CA ASP A 148 -16.82 14.84 0.47
C ASP A 148 -17.47 14.16 1.70
N ALA A 149 -18.82 14.18 1.77
CA ALA A 149 -19.61 13.51 2.80
C ALA A 149 -19.47 11.97 2.86
N LEU A 150 -19.20 11.27 1.76
CA LEU A 150 -18.95 9.80 1.78
C LEU A 150 -17.59 9.52 2.38
N PHE A 151 -16.57 10.27 1.97
CA PHE A 151 -15.24 10.10 2.51
C PHE A 151 -15.18 10.52 3.98
N ASP A 152 -15.77 11.66 4.36
CA ASP A 152 -15.90 12.07 5.75
C ASP A 152 -16.70 11.04 6.56
N TYR A 153 -17.75 10.43 6.00
CA TYR A 153 -18.45 9.32 6.63
C TYR A 153 -17.55 8.08 6.81
N LEU A 154 -16.80 7.68 5.79
CA LEU A 154 -15.90 6.52 5.85
C LEU A 154 -14.77 6.77 6.84
N LEU A 155 -14.20 7.96 6.83
CA LEU A 155 -13.21 8.40 7.78
C LEU A 155 -13.81 8.42 9.19
N ASP A 156 -14.97 9.05 9.39
CA ASP A 156 -15.66 9.07 10.69
C ASP A 156 -15.98 7.67 11.22
N THR A 157 -16.35 6.74 10.34
CA THR A 157 -16.75 5.38 10.70
C THR A 157 -15.53 4.47 10.94
N TYR A 158 -14.46 4.64 10.17
CA TYR A 158 -13.32 3.71 10.12
C TYR A 158 -11.96 4.33 10.50
N LEU A 159 -11.91 5.57 11.01
CA LEU A 159 -10.70 6.28 11.46
C LEU A 159 -9.80 5.49 12.42
N ALA A 160 -10.37 4.54 13.15
CA ALA A 160 -9.64 3.71 14.11
C ALA A 160 -8.98 2.48 13.47
N SER A 161 -8.79 2.46 12.15
CA SER A 161 -8.14 1.37 11.43
C SER A 161 -6.83 1.82 10.75
N GLY A 162 -6.16 2.79 11.38
CA GLY A 162 -5.07 3.59 10.79
C GLY A 162 -4.05 2.81 9.96
N ILE A 163 -3.77 3.34 8.78
CA ILE A 163 -2.64 2.94 7.92
C ILE A 163 -1.82 4.20 7.63
N SER A 164 -0.49 4.08 7.68
CA SER A 164 0.44 5.18 7.37
C SER A 164 0.42 5.57 5.86
N GLY A 165 0.72 6.84 5.56
CA GLY A 165 0.81 7.39 4.21
C GLY A 165 0.29 8.83 4.08
N VAL A 166 0.64 9.50 2.98
CA VAL A 166 0.21 10.89 2.69
C VAL A 166 -1.26 10.94 2.26
N GLN A 167 -1.74 9.89 1.59
CA GLN A 167 -3.13 9.79 1.14
C GLN A 167 -4.06 9.38 2.30
N PRO A 168 -5.24 10.02 2.41
CA PRO A 168 -6.29 9.55 3.30
C PRO A 168 -6.72 8.13 2.90
N LYS A 169 -6.53 7.17 3.80
CA LYS A 169 -6.82 5.75 3.57
C LYS A 169 -7.53 5.16 4.80
N VAL A 170 -8.50 4.28 4.54
CA VAL A 170 -9.26 3.58 5.58
C VAL A 170 -9.36 2.09 5.27
N LEU A 171 -9.38 1.27 6.32
CA LEU A 171 -9.66 -0.15 6.20
C LEU A 171 -11.15 -0.41 6.40
N ILE A 172 -11.73 -1.19 5.49
CA ILE A 172 -13.14 -1.53 5.52
C ILE A 172 -13.31 -3.04 5.33
N PRO A 173 -14.13 -3.73 6.15
CA PRO A 173 -14.57 -5.09 5.87
C PRO A 173 -15.46 -5.12 4.63
N ASP A 174 -15.23 -6.09 3.74
CA ASP A 174 -16.04 -6.21 2.53
C ASP A 174 -17.34 -6.96 2.85
N ALA A 175 -18.47 -6.25 2.88
CA ALA A 175 -19.76 -6.89 3.14
C ALA A 175 -20.17 -7.93 2.08
N GLU A 176 -19.52 -7.93 0.91
CA GLU A 176 -19.75 -8.89 -0.18
C GLU A 176 -18.76 -10.08 -0.15
N ALA A 177 -17.74 -10.04 0.71
CA ALA A 177 -16.81 -11.16 0.91
C ALA A 177 -17.52 -12.29 1.71
N GLY A 178 -18.15 -13.22 0.98
CA GLY A 178 -18.88 -14.34 1.57
C GLY A 178 -19.73 -15.17 0.62
N GLY A 179 -19.92 -14.72 -0.62
CA GLY A 179 -20.63 -15.48 -1.65
C GLY A 179 -22.16 -15.34 -1.57
N GLY A 180 -22.78 -15.09 -2.72
CA GLY A 180 -24.23 -15.08 -2.87
C GLY A 180 -24.84 -16.45 -2.56
N GLY A 181 -25.72 -16.50 -1.58
CA GLY A 181 -26.47 -17.69 -1.22
C GLY A 181 -27.26 -17.44 0.06
N ALA A 182 -28.56 -17.69 0.03
CA ALA A 182 -29.41 -17.58 1.20
C ALA A 182 -28.89 -18.49 2.35
N ALA A 183 -29.02 -17.99 3.58
CA ALA A 183 -28.69 -18.61 4.86
C ALA A 183 -27.20 -18.61 5.27
N GLY A 184 -26.85 -17.72 6.20
CA GLY A 184 -25.63 -17.81 7.02
C GLY A 184 -24.56 -16.76 6.73
N VAL A 185 -24.88 -15.47 6.91
CA VAL A 185 -23.89 -14.38 6.84
C VAL A 185 -22.94 -14.49 8.04
N THR A 186 -21.80 -15.16 7.86
CA THR A 186 -20.63 -14.94 8.74
C THR A 186 -20.11 -13.54 8.40
N ARG A 187 -20.67 -12.50 9.03
CA ARG A 187 -20.23 -11.10 8.84
C ARG A 187 -18.76 -11.04 9.23
N THR A 188 -17.86 -10.95 8.25
CA THR A 188 -16.43 -10.79 8.52
C THR A 188 -16.23 -9.45 9.25
N THR A 189 -15.61 -9.49 10.42
CA THR A 189 -15.30 -8.29 11.23
C THR A 189 -13.90 -7.75 10.95
N LEU A 190 -13.16 -8.38 10.05
CA LEU A 190 -11.79 -8.02 9.71
C LEU A 190 -11.81 -7.25 8.39
N SER A 191 -11.07 -6.15 8.31
CA SER A 191 -11.05 -5.38 7.08
C SER A 191 -10.29 -6.08 5.96
N ASP A 192 -10.93 -6.16 4.81
CA ASP A 192 -10.43 -6.81 3.59
C ASP A 192 -10.01 -5.80 2.52
N LEU A 193 -10.53 -4.57 2.60
CA LEU A 193 -10.31 -3.51 1.62
C LEU A 193 -9.54 -2.35 2.22
N ILE A 194 -8.67 -1.76 1.42
CA ILE A 194 -8.07 -0.45 1.63
C ILE A 194 -8.74 0.51 0.66
N VAL A 195 -9.45 1.50 1.17
CA VAL A 195 -10.07 2.56 0.35
C VAL A 195 -9.24 3.83 0.45
N LYS A 196 -8.80 4.34 -0.69
CA LYS A 196 -8.09 5.61 -0.83
C LYS A 196 -8.95 6.62 -1.58
N ALA A 197 -8.87 7.87 -1.17
CA ALA A 197 -9.55 8.98 -1.82
C ALA A 197 -8.55 10.06 -2.26
N SER A 198 -8.86 10.75 -3.35
CA SER A 198 -8.08 11.92 -3.79
C SER A 198 -8.29 13.09 -2.83
N GLY A 199 -7.21 13.64 -2.27
CA GLY A 199 -7.26 14.88 -1.49
C GLY A 199 -7.16 16.12 -2.38
N LEU A 200 -7.60 17.28 -1.87
CA LEU A 200 -7.51 18.57 -2.59
C LEU A 200 -6.07 18.95 -2.98
N ALA A 201 -5.07 18.51 -2.20
CA ALA A 201 -3.66 18.78 -2.47
C ALA A 201 -3.13 18.05 -3.72
N HIS A 202 -3.74 16.92 -4.09
CA HIS A 202 -3.31 16.07 -5.20
C HIS A 202 -4.53 15.63 -6.01
N PRO A 203 -5.00 16.47 -6.95
CA PRO A 203 -6.20 16.15 -7.73
C PRO A 203 -5.97 14.92 -8.61
N ASN A 204 -6.97 14.04 -8.65
CA ASN A 204 -6.99 12.82 -9.45
C ASN A 204 -5.92 11.77 -9.07
N LEU A 205 -5.50 11.76 -7.81
CA LEU A 205 -4.48 10.84 -7.30
C LEU A 205 -4.92 9.37 -7.35
N THR A 206 -6.21 9.10 -7.14
CA THR A 206 -6.79 7.77 -7.26
C THR A 206 -6.73 7.24 -8.70
N GLN A 207 -7.01 8.08 -9.69
CA GLN A 207 -6.85 7.73 -11.10
C GLN A 207 -5.38 7.52 -11.50
N ASN A 208 -4.47 8.36 -10.98
CA ASN A 208 -3.03 8.21 -11.20
C ASN A 208 -2.54 6.85 -10.68
N GLU A 209 -2.88 6.52 -9.44
CA GLU A 209 -2.52 5.22 -8.84
C GLU A 209 -3.10 4.06 -9.63
N PHE A 210 -4.37 4.15 -10.04
CA PHE A 210 -5.02 3.15 -10.87
C PHE A 210 -4.28 2.90 -12.20
N LEU A 211 -3.87 3.96 -12.92
CA LEU A 211 -3.11 3.82 -14.16
C LEU A 211 -1.76 3.13 -13.95
N CYS A 212 -1.04 3.49 -12.87
CA CYS A 212 0.24 2.88 -12.52
C CYS A 212 0.09 1.39 -12.16
N MET A 213 -0.90 1.07 -11.34
CA MET A 213 -1.21 -0.30 -10.94
C MET A 213 -1.66 -1.17 -12.11
N ASP A 214 -2.46 -0.62 -13.03
CA ASP A 214 -2.86 -1.31 -14.26
C ASP A 214 -1.70 -1.51 -15.23
N ALA A 215 -0.77 -0.55 -15.33
CA ALA A 215 0.44 -0.71 -16.11
C ALA A 215 1.33 -1.84 -15.56
N ALA A 216 1.54 -1.88 -14.24
CA ALA A 216 2.28 -2.95 -13.58
C ALA A 216 1.62 -4.33 -13.81
N ARG A 217 0.30 -4.43 -13.64
CA ARG A 217 -0.48 -5.65 -13.92
C ARG A 217 -0.28 -6.14 -15.35
N ARG A 218 -0.40 -5.25 -16.33
CA ARG A 218 -0.22 -5.56 -17.77
C ARG A 218 1.22 -5.93 -18.12
N ALA A 219 2.18 -5.42 -17.38
CA ALA A 219 3.58 -5.83 -17.47
C ALA A 219 3.84 -7.21 -16.84
N GLY A 220 2.84 -7.84 -16.22
CA GLY A 220 2.98 -9.13 -15.52
C GLY A 220 3.63 -9.02 -14.15
N ILE A 221 3.67 -7.82 -13.56
CA ILE A 221 4.12 -7.62 -12.17
C ILE A 221 2.97 -8.01 -11.24
N GLU A 222 3.28 -8.77 -10.19
CA GLU A 222 2.29 -9.16 -9.19
C GLU A 222 1.76 -7.91 -8.45
N VAL A 223 0.45 -7.73 -8.49
CA VAL A 223 -0.29 -6.66 -7.84
C VAL A 223 -1.52 -7.27 -7.15
N PRO A 224 -2.04 -6.68 -6.06
CA PRO A 224 -3.29 -7.13 -5.47
C PRO A 224 -4.47 -6.87 -6.42
N GLU A 225 -5.64 -7.40 -6.08
CA GLU A 225 -6.88 -6.95 -6.71
C GLU A 225 -7.10 -5.47 -6.38
N PHE A 226 -7.42 -4.68 -7.40
CA PHE A 226 -7.69 -3.26 -7.24
C PHE A 226 -8.81 -2.80 -8.17
N HIS A 227 -9.47 -1.73 -7.77
CA HIS A 227 -10.59 -1.12 -8.47
C HIS A 227 -10.52 0.40 -8.40
N LEU A 228 -11.15 1.04 -9.38
CA LEU A 228 -11.37 2.48 -9.40
C LEU A 228 -12.89 2.69 -9.50
N SER A 229 -13.45 3.58 -8.68
CA SER A 229 -14.88 3.90 -8.73
C SER A 229 -15.30 4.46 -10.09
N ASP A 230 -16.59 4.41 -10.39
CA ASP A 230 -17.14 4.84 -11.68
C ASP A 230 -16.84 6.31 -11.99
N ASP A 231 -16.78 7.16 -10.95
CA ASP A 231 -16.42 8.58 -11.06
C ASP A 231 -14.91 8.86 -10.88
N GLY A 232 -14.11 7.82 -10.66
CA GLY A 232 -12.66 7.90 -10.47
C GLY A 232 -12.19 8.41 -9.10
N SER A 233 -13.10 8.76 -8.20
CA SER A 233 -12.79 9.42 -6.92
C SER A 233 -12.20 8.52 -5.84
N LEU A 234 -12.47 7.21 -5.91
CA LEU A 234 -12.01 6.20 -4.97
C LEU A 234 -11.15 5.16 -5.67
N PHE A 235 -9.98 4.88 -5.08
CA PHE A 235 -9.16 3.74 -5.45
C PHE A 235 -9.23 2.71 -4.33
N VAL A 236 -9.67 1.49 -4.66
CA VAL A 236 -9.92 0.43 -3.69
C VAL A 236 -8.96 -0.72 -3.97
N LEU A 237 -8.22 -1.17 -2.96
CA LEU A 237 -7.37 -2.36 -3.05
C LEU A 237 -7.88 -3.45 -2.12
N ARG A 238 -7.84 -4.70 -2.56
CA ARG A 238 -7.94 -5.85 -1.66
C ARG A 238 -6.62 -6.06 -0.94
N ARG A 239 -6.68 -6.27 0.36
CA ARG A 239 -5.51 -6.55 1.19
C ARG A 239 -4.90 -7.91 0.83
N PHE A 240 -3.61 -7.90 0.51
CA PHE A 240 -2.86 -9.12 0.19
C PHE A 240 -2.33 -9.85 1.44
N ASP A 241 -2.44 -9.24 2.63
CA ASP A 241 -2.10 -9.85 3.91
C ASP A 241 -3.29 -10.61 4.53
N ARG A 242 -4.37 -10.79 3.76
CA ARG A 242 -5.55 -11.58 4.13
C ARG A 242 -5.59 -12.87 3.30
N ALA A 243 -5.55 -14.00 3.97
CA ALA A 243 -5.82 -15.33 3.42
C ALA A 243 -6.86 -16.03 4.31
N ALA A 244 -6.87 -17.38 4.35
CA ALA A 244 -7.66 -18.12 5.34
C ALA A 244 -7.37 -17.66 6.78
N THR A 245 -6.14 -17.22 7.04
CA THR A 245 -5.73 -16.48 8.22
C THR A 245 -4.96 -15.23 7.81
N ARG A 246 -4.77 -14.29 8.75
CA ARG A 246 -3.98 -13.07 8.51
C ARG A 246 -2.51 -13.45 8.34
N LEU A 247 -1.90 -13.00 7.25
CA LEU A 247 -0.47 -13.18 7.00
C LEU A 247 0.34 -12.13 7.78
N GLY A 248 1.59 -12.46 8.08
CA GLY A 248 2.56 -11.47 8.49
C GLY A 248 2.96 -10.59 7.32
N PHE A 249 3.11 -9.31 7.59
CA PHE A 249 3.62 -8.32 6.65
C PHE A 249 4.53 -7.37 7.42
N GLU A 250 5.75 -7.17 6.91
CA GLU A 250 6.71 -6.22 7.47
C GLU A 250 7.32 -5.40 6.33
N ASP A 251 7.19 -4.07 6.41
CA ASP A 251 7.81 -3.17 5.44
C ASP A 251 9.34 -3.09 5.62
N MET A 252 10.07 -2.61 4.61
CA MET A 252 11.54 -2.56 4.69
C MET A 252 12.02 -1.57 5.76
N SER A 253 11.22 -0.60 6.19
CA SER A 253 11.56 0.26 7.34
C SER A 253 11.59 -0.55 8.64
N VAL A 254 10.63 -1.46 8.84
CA VAL A 254 10.65 -2.40 9.98
C VAL A 254 11.86 -3.32 9.89
N LEU A 255 12.08 -3.94 8.73
CA LEU A 255 13.12 -4.96 8.54
C LEU A 255 14.56 -4.42 8.60
N SER A 256 14.74 -3.12 8.35
CA SER A 256 16.01 -2.42 8.52
C SER A 256 16.15 -1.73 9.89
N GLY A 257 15.16 -1.86 10.78
CA GLY A 257 15.21 -1.28 12.12
C GLY A 257 15.12 0.24 12.16
N GLN A 258 14.49 0.88 11.17
CA GLN A 258 14.34 2.34 11.16
C GLN A 258 13.57 2.81 12.39
N THR A 259 14.13 3.80 13.10
CA THR A 259 13.48 4.34 14.29
C THR A 259 12.34 5.27 13.90
N TYR A 260 11.13 4.94 14.35
CA TYR A 260 9.93 5.72 14.10
C TYR A 260 10.02 7.16 14.63
N ASP A 261 9.61 8.09 13.78
CA ASP A 261 9.30 9.47 14.12
C ASP A 261 7.91 9.86 13.58
N GLU A 262 7.20 10.73 14.29
CA GLU A 262 5.82 11.08 13.96
C GLU A 262 5.67 11.93 12.69
N TYR A 263 6.78 12.46 12.16
CA TYR A 263 6.82 13.21 10.91
C TYR A 263 7.09 12.31 9.69
N GLY A 264 7.40 11.03 9.91
CA GLY A 264 7.55 10.04 8.84
C GLY A 264 8.87 10.13 8.09
N HIS A 265 9.90 10.80 8.61
CA HIS A 265 11.19 10.92 7.90
C HIS A 265 11.94 9.59 7.79
N TYR A 266 11.78 8.71 8.79
CA TYR A 266 12.42 7.40 8.88
C TYR A 266 12.17 6.50 7.66
N LYS A 267 11.07 6.68 6.92
CA LYS A 267 10.77 5.90 5.71
C LYS A 267 11.74 6.17 4.55
N TYR A 268 12.41 7.32 4.56
CA TYR A 268 13.45 7.69 3.59
C TYR A 268 14.87 7.29 4.04
N GLY A 269 15.00 6.65 5.21
CA GLY A 269 16.26 6.12 5.73
C GLY A 269 16.65 4.82 5.04
N GLY A 270 17.67 4.85 4.18
CA GLY A 270 18.19 3.68 3.48
C GLY A 270 18.62 3.95 2.05
N SER A 271 18.76 2.88 1.27
CA SER A 271 19.06 2.93 -0.16
C SER A 271 18.43 1.73 -0.88
N TYR A 272 18.27 1.82 -2.20
CA TYR A 272 17.71 0.70 -2.95
C TYR A 272 18.61 -0.54 -2.92
N GLU A 273 19.91 -0.39 -2.69
CA GLU A 273 20.85 -1.51 -2.51
C GLU A 273 20.67 -2.27 -1.19
N LEU A 274 20.08 -1.64 -0.18
CA LEU A 274 19.79 -2.30 1.10
C LEU A 274 18.66 -3.33 0.94
N ILE A 275 17.65 -3.03 0.13
CA ILE A 275 16.46 -3.88 -0.04
C ILE A 275 16.79 -5.31 -0.52
N PRO A 276 17.58 -5.55 -1.60
CA PRO A 276 17.94 -6.91 -2.01
C PRO A 276 18.78 -7.63 -0.95
N SER A 277 19.52 -6.92 -0.09
CA SER A 277 20.27 -7.51 1.03
C SER A 277 19.32 -7.98 2.13
N ILE A 278 18.26 -7.22 2.43
CA ILE A 278 17.19 -7.64 3.34
C ILE A 278 16.45 -8.86 2.77
N ILE A 279 16.10 -8.84 1.48
CA ILE A 279 15.45 -9.97 0.81
C ILE A 279 16.31 -11.23 0.93
N GLU A 280 17.63 -11.12 0.68
CA GLU A 280 18.58 -12.23 0.85
C GLU A 280 18.58 -12.79 2.27
N ALA A 281 18.54 -11.91 3.28
CA ALA A 281 18.60 -12.32 4.68
C ALA A 281 17.34 -13.07 5.17
N TYR A 282 16.15 -12.73 4.65
CA TYR A 282 14.88 -13.22 5.20
C TYR A 282 14.11 -14.18 4.29
N CYS A 283 14.27 -14.13 2.97
CA CYS A 283 13.41 -14.90 2.04
C CYS A 283 13.87 -16.35 1.80
N GLY A 284 15.00 -16.78 2.39
CA GLY A 284 15.51 -18.15 2.26
C GLY A 284 15.44 -18.69 0.82
N PRO A 285 14.71 -19.78 0.55
CA PRO A 285 14.60 -20.35 -0.80
C PRO A 285 13.93 -19.41 -1.83
N ASN A 286 13.11 -18.45 -1.40
CA ASN A 286 12.43 -17.49 -2.26
C ASN A 286 13.25 -16.22 -2.54
N ALA A 287 14.50 -16.13 -2.06
CA ALA A 287 15.32 -14.93 -2.20
C ALA A 287 15.58 -14.55 -3.67
N ALA A 288 15.88 -15.53 -4.53
CA ALA A 288 16.13 -15.29 -5.95
C ALA A 288 14.89 -14.72 -6.65
N GLU A 289 13.72 -15.34 -6.47
CA GLU A 289 12.45 -14.86 -7.01
C GLU A 289 12.08 -13.48 -6.44
N SER A 290 12.23 -13.28 -5.14
CA SER A 290 11.89 -12.03 -4.47
C SER A 290 12.79 -10.88 -4.93
N LYS A 291 14.09 -11.11 -5.20
CA LYS A 291 14.98 -10.10 -5.79
C LYS A 291 14.61 -9.78 -7.24
N GLN A 292 14.22 -10.78 -8.03
CA GLN A 292 13.69 -10.58 -9.37
C GLN A 292 12.45 -9.68 -9.33
N ARG A 293 11.47 -10.02 -8.49
CA ARG A 293 10.23 -9.24 -8.32
C ARG A 293 10.50 -7.83 -7.82
N PHE A 294 11.44 -7.67 -6.90
CA PHE A 294 11.86 -6.36 -6.41
C PHE A 294 12.45 -5.52 -7.53
N PHE A 295 13.30 -6.11 -8.38
CA PHE A 295 13.84 -5.40 -9.54
C PHE A 295 12.74 -5.00 -10.53
N GLU A 296 11.74 -5.85 -10.76
CA GLU A 296 10.57 -5.51 -11.59
C GLU A 296 9.79 -4.34 -11.01
N TYR A 297 9.50 -4.38 -9.71
CA TYR A 297 8.83 -3.31 -8.97
C TYR A 297 9.64 -2.00 -9.06
N PHE A 298 10.93 -2.02 -8.70
CA PHE A 298 11.78 -0.84 -8.72
C PHE A 298 11.91 -0.23 -10.13
N THR A 299 12.07 -1.08 -11.15
CA THR A 299 12.13 -0.64 -12.54
C THR A 299 10.82 0.03 -12.97
N ALA A 300 9.69 -0.58 -12.64
CA ALA A 300 8.37 -0.02 -12.90
C ALA A 300 8.17 1.34 -12.21
N SER A 301 8.57 1.47 -10.94
CA SER A 301 8.58 2.74 -10.21
C SER A 301 9.44 3.81 -10.89
N CYS A 302 10.64 3.46 -11.38
CA CYS A 302 11.48 4.40 -12.14
C CYS A 302 10.84 4.82 -13.46
N MET A 303 10.32 3.86 -14.23
CA MET A 303 9.73 4.11 -15.54
C MET A 303 8.46 4.95 -15.46
N MET A 304 7.64 4.72 -14.43
CA MET A 304 6.43 5.49 -14.13
C MET A 304 6.68 6.76 -13.32
N ARG A 305 7.95 7.16 -13.11
CA ARG A 305 8.33 8.38 -12.36
C ARG A 305 7.71 8.46 -10.97
N ASN A 306 7.77 7.36 -10.22
CA ASN A 306 7.37 7.32 -8.82
C ASN A 306 8.52 7.76 -7.92
N GLY A 307 8.50 9.03 -7.52
CA GLY A 307 9.49 9.62 -6.62
C GLY A 307 9.20 9.38 -5.13
N ASP A 308 8.08 8.74 -4.78
CA ASP A 308 7.74 8.39 -3.39
C ASP A 308 7.92 6.88 -3.09
N ALA A 309 8.65 6.14 -3.93
CA ALA A 309 8.94 4.72 -3.71
C ALA A 309 9.97 4.50 -2.57
N HIS A 310 9.57 4.75 -1.33
CA HIS A 310 10.43 4.69 -0.14
C HIS A 310 10.37 3.32 0.57
N MET A 311 11.08 3.15 1.69
CA MET A 311 11.22 1.85 2.36
C MET A 311 9.89 1.21 2.77
N LYS A 312 8.83 2.00 3.02
CA LYS A 312 7.49 1.47 3.34
C LYS A 312 6.68 0.97 2.14
N ASN A 313 7.10 1.25 0.90
CA ASN A 313 6.46 0.74 -0.32
C ASN A 313 6.98 -0.65 -0.72
N PHE A 314 7.93 -1.19 0.04
CA PHE A 314 8.42 -2.54 -0.15
C PHE A 314 8.24 -3.28 1.17
N GLY A 315 7.86 -4.54 1.11
CA GLY A 315 7.71 -5.35 2.31
C GLY A 315 7.74 -6.84 2.01
N LEU A 316 7.94 -7.63 3.06
CA LEU A 316 7.92 -9.08 3.01
C LEU A 316 6.62 -9.61 3.59
N LEU A 317 6.04 -10.60 2.91
CA LEU A 317 4.88 -11.36 3.35
C LEU A 317 5.30 -12.75 3.78
N TYR A 318 4.67 -13.26 4.84
CA TYR A 318 4.97 -14.59 5.37
C TYR A 318 3.79 -15.20 6.11
N ALA A 319 3.75 -16.53 6.18
CA ALA A 319 2.76 -17.22 7.01
C ALA A 319 3.16 -17.19 8.49
N ARG A 320 4.44 -17.43 8.78
CA ARG A 320 5.03 -17.37 10.13
C ARG A 320 6.42 -16.73 10.09
N PRO A 321 6.82 -15.94 11.11
CA PRO A 321 8.14 -15.29 11.15
C PRO A 321 9.32 -16.29 11.13
N ASN A 322 9.12 -17.46 11.73
CA ASN A 322 10.14 -18.52 11.85
C ASN A 322 10.08 -19.57 10.74
N ASP A 323 9.42 -19.25 9.63
CA ASP A 323 9.31 -20.12 8.47
C ASP A 323 9.84 -19.40 7.22
N PRO A 324 11.17 -19.37 7.01
CA PRO A 324 11.79 -18.68 5.87
C PRO A 324 11.27 -19.15 4.50
N ALA A 325 10.80 -20.39 4.39
CA ALA A 325 10.23 -20.92 3.15
C ALA A 325 8.89 -20.25 2.79
N SER A 326 8.20 -19.66 3.76
CA SER A 326 6.98 -18.89 3.53
C SER A 326 7.21 -17.40 3.21
N VAL A 327 8.42 -16.90 3.48
CA VAL A 327 8.77 -15.48 3.35
C VAL A 327 9.04 -15.15 1.89
N ARG A 328 8.41 -14.11 1.37
CA ARG A 328 8.60 -13.61 0.00
C ARG A 328 8.30 -12.12 -0.09
N LEU A 329 8.74 -11.47 -1.17
CA LEU A 329 8.35 -10.09 -1.46
C LEU A 329 6.82 -9.98 -1.61
N SER A 330 6.24 -8.93 -1.05
CA SER A 330 4.84 -8.56 -1.28
C SER A 330 4.53 -8.27 -2.76
N PRO A 331 3.24 -8.30 -3.18
CA PRO A 331 2.80 -7.64 -4.40
C PRO A 331 3.19 -6.17 -4.43
N MET A 332 3.23 -5.57 -5.61
CA MET A 332 3.42 -4.13 -5.78
C MET A 332 2.18 -3.34 -5.31
N TYR A 333 2.35 -2.23 -4.60
CA TYR A 333 1.27 -1.38 -4.08
C TYR A 333 1.70 0.09 -3.92
N ASP A 334 0.74 1.03 -3.86
CA ASP A 334 1.00 2.46 -3.57
C ASP A 334 2.03 3.08 -4.52
N VAL A 335 1.75 2.95 -5.82
CA VAL A 335 2.61 3.43 -6.92
C VAL A 335 1.90 4.56 -7.63
N VAL A 336 2.55 5.71 -7.68
CA VAL A 336 2.01 6.91 -8.30
C VAL A 336 3.08 7.58 -9.13
N THR A 337 2.71 8.20 -10.24
CA THR A 337 3.60 9.10 -10.97
C THR A 337 3.62 10.42 -10.22
N THR A 338 4.63 10.66 -9.39
CA THR A 338 4.69 11.86 -8.54
C THR A 338 5.05 13.11 -9.34
N SER A 339 5.76 12.95 -10.46
CA SER A 339 6.21 14.06 -11.30
C SER A 339 5.08 14.82 -12.01
N VAL A 340 3.86 14.29 -12.03
CA VAL A 340 2.67 15.03 -12.49
C VAL A 340 2.11 15.99 -11.45
N TYR A 341 2.68 16.08 -10.26
CA TYR A 341 2.26 17.06 -9.26
C TYR A 341 3.30 18.16 -9.10
N ASP A 342 2.77 19.37 -8.93
CA ASP A 342 3.57 20.56 -8.74
C ASP A 342 3.88 20.71 -7.25
N VAL A 343 5.16 20.81 -6.92
CA VAL A 343 5.67 21.07 -5.57
C VAL A 343 6.01 22.54 -5.48
N VAL A 344 5.25 23.28 -4.67
CA VAL A 344 5.49 24.70 -4.43
C VAL A 344 6.41 24.85 -3.24
N ASN A 345 7.60 25.43 -3.46
CA ASN A 345 8.46 25.82 -2.36
C ASN A 345 7.81 26.99 -1.60
N GLU A 346 7.45 26.80 -0.33
CA GLU A 346 6.72 27.81 0.44
C GLU A 346 7.50 29.12 0.59
N ARG A 347 8.83 29.03 0.74
CA ARG A 347 9.70 30.20 0.96
C ARG A 347 9.99 30.98 -0.32
N THR A 348 10.25 30.28 -1.43
CA THR A 348 10.65 30.92 -2.70
C THR A 348 9.50 31.07 -3.68
N ARG A 349 8.34 30.44 -3.40
CA ARG A 349 7.18 30.31 -4.29
C ARG A 349 7.50 29.65 -5.64
N ARG A 350 8.71 29.10 -5.79
CA ARG A 350 9.11 28.37 -6.99
C ARG A 350 8.33 27.08 -7.08
N VAL A 351 7.74 26.85 -8.24
CA VAL A 351 7.08 25.59 -8.58
C VAL A 351 8.12 24.66 -9.20
N THR A 352 8.27 23.49 -8.59
CA THR A 352 9.09 22.38 -9.09
C THR A 352 8.23 21.14 -9.27
N GLN A 353 8.76 20.11 -9.91
CA GLN A 353 8.13 18.80 -9.95
C GLN A 353 9.04 17.82 -9.22
N ASP A 354 8.44 16.80 -8.61
CA ASP A 354 9.22 15.71 -8.06
C ASP A 354 9.88 14.93 -9.20
N ARG A 355 11.21 15.03 -9.28
CA ARG A 355 12.04 14.41 -10.33
C ARG A 355 13.18 13.60 -9.74
N GLU A 356 13.04 13.20 -8.48
CA GLU A 356 14.01 12.43 -7.75
C GLU A 356 13.40 11.11 -7.30
N LEU A 357 14.28 10.15 -7.00
CA LEU A 357 13.94 8.94 -6.29
C LEU A 357 13.84 9.23 -4.79
N ALA A 358 12.91 8.57 -4.11
CA ALA A 358 12.78 8.62 -2.65
C ALA A 358 14.07 8.20 -1.92
N LEU A 359 14.67 7.08 -2.36
CA LEU A 359 15.89 6.52 -1.81
C LEU A 359 17.07 6.71 -2.76
N LYS A 360 18.29 6.66 -2.23
CA LYS A 360 19.49 6.73 -3.07
C LYS A 360 19.67 5.41 -3.83
N LEU A 361 20.16 5.53 -5.07
CA LEU A 361 20.80 4.47 -5.85
C LEU A 361 22.15 4.99 -6.32
N ASN A 362 23.23 4.24 -6.09
CA ASN A 362 24.61 4.65 -6.37
C ASN A 362 24.91 6.06 -5.80
N LYS A 363 24.47 6.31 -4.56
CA LYS A 363 24.60 7.61 -3.83
C LYS A 363 23.85 8.80 -4.46
N SER A 364 23.08 8.60 -5.53
CA SER A 364 22.29 9.63 -6.20
C SER A 364 20.79 9.42 -5.99
N ARG A 365 20.02 10.51 -6.00
CA ARG A 365 18.55 10.48 -6.09
C ARG A 365 18.04 10.75 -7.51
N ALA A 366 18.91 10.98 -8.49
CA ALA A 366 18.47 11.09 -9.87
C ALA A 366 17.89 9.75 -10.35
N TYR A 367 16.83 9.81 -11.17
CA TYR A 367 16.34 8.62 -11.86
C TYR A 367 17.48 7.99 -12.68
N PRO A 368 17.74 6.68 -12.54
CA PRO A 368 18.84 6.01 -13.21
C PRO A 368 18.61 5.94 -14.72
N ASP A 369 19.70 6.02 -15.46
CA ASP A 369 19.70 5.69 -16.89
C ASP A 369 19.61 4.16 -17.10
N ARG A 370 19.49 3.76 -18.37
CA ARG A 370 19.40 2.34 -18.75
C ARG A 370 20.58 1.51 -18.25
N LYS A 371 21.81 2.06 -18.31
CA LYS A 371 23.03 1.35 -17.91
C LYS A 371 23.03 1.11 -16.40
N ALA A 372 22.67 2.12 -15.61
CA ALA A 372 22.57 2.02 -14.16
C ALA A 372 21.48 1.03 -13.73
N LEU A 373 20.32 1.00 -14.40
CA LEU A 373 19.28 0.01 -14.13
C LEU A 373 19.72 -1.41 -14.45
N ILE A 374 20.37 -1.65 -15.60
CA ILE A 374 20.90 -2.99 -15.94
C ILE A 374 21.94 -3.45 -14.92
N ALA A 375 22.88 -2.56 -14.58
CA ALA A 375 23.89 -2.86 -13.56
C ALA A 375 23.23 -3.20 -12.21
N PHE A 376 22.16 -2.48 -11.83
CA PHE A 376 21.42 -2.78 -10.61
C PHE A 376 20.65 -4.11 -10.70
N GLY A 377 20.06 -4.43 -11.85
CA GLY A 377 19.41 -5.72 -12.09
C GLY A 377 20.38 -6.89 -11.91
N HIS A 378 21.59 -6.79 -12.45
CA HIS A 378 22.61 -7.81 -12.23
C HIS A 378 23.04 -7.91 -10.75
N ARG A 379 23.13 -6.80 -10.02
CA ARG A 379 23.35 -6.83 -8.56
C ARG A 379 22.20 -7.51 -7.80
N CYS A 380 20.99 -7.50 -8.35
CA CYS A 380 19.85 -8.25 -7.82
C CYS A 380 19.81 -9.71 -8.31
N ASN A 381 20.85 -10.18 -9.02
CA ASN A 381 20.92 -11.49 -9.68
C ASN A 381 19.84 -11.73 -10.74
N VAL A 382 19.38 -10.66 -11.41
CA VAL A 382 18.45 -10.76 -12.54
C VAL A 382 19.22 -11.10 -13.81
N LEU A 383 18.85 -12.21 -14.45
CA LEU A 383 19.54 -12.74 -15.64
C LEU A 383 19.34 -11.87 -16.88
N LYS A 384 18.12 -11.33 -17.09
CA LYS A 384 17.76 -10.54 -18.28
C LYS A 384 17.04 -9.25 -17.89
N PRO A 385 17.72 -8.27 -17.28
CA PRO A 385 17.12 -7.01 -16.84
C PRO A 385 16.38 -6.28 -17.98
N GLU A 386 16.86 -6.41 -19.21
CA GLU A 386 16.32 -5.73 -20.39
C GLU A 386 14.87 -6.10 -20.69
N ARG A 387 14.51 -7.38 -20.47
CA ARG A 387 13.13 -7.86 -20.69
C ARG A 387 12.13 -7.22 -19.74
N VAL A 388 12.58 -6.78 -18.58
CA VAL A 388 11.73 -6.06 -17.63
C VAL A 388 11.34 -4.70 -18.21
N PHE A 389 12.28 -3.95 -18.81
CA PHE A 389 11.96 -2.66 -19.43
C PHE A 389 10.94 -2.81 -20.56
N GLU A 390 11.10 -3.81 -21.42
CA GLU A 390 10.20 -4.08 -22.54
C GLU A 390 8.77 -4.40 -22.06
N ARG A 391 8.65 -5.26 -21.04
CA ARG A 391 7.37 -5.61 -20.42
C ARG A 391 6.70 -4.39 -19.78
N VAL A 392 7.46 -3.61 -19.00
CA VAL A 392 6.96 -2.41 -18.32
C VAL A 392 6.53 -1.35 -19.34
N ASP A 393 7.32 -1.11 -20.39
CA ASP A 393 6.98 -0.16 -21.46
C ASP A 393 5.67 -0.53 -22.18
N ALA A 394 5.52 -1.82 -22.51
CA ALA A 394 4.30 -2.34 -23.10
C ALA A 394 3.10 -2.20 -22.15
N GLY A 395 3.28 -2.51 -20.86
CA GLY A 395 2.26 -2.35 -19.83
C GLY A 395 1.80 -0.91 -19.66
N MET A 396 2.74 0.04 -19.63
CA MET A 396 2.48 1.48 -19.59
C MET A 396 1.65 1.95 -20.80
N SER A 397 2.03 1.52 -22.01
CA SER A 397 1.30 1.90 -23.23
C SER A 397 -0.14 1.35 -23.21
N ALA A 398 -0.29 0.08 -22.88
CA ALA A 398 -1.59 -0.59 -22.84
C ALA A 398 -2.50 -0.05 -21.73
N SER A 399 -1.95 0.39 -20.59
CA SER A 399 -2.72 1.04 -19.52
C SER A 399 -3.26 2.40 -19.95
N LEU A 400 -2.43 3.25 -20.58
CA LEU A 400 -2.88 4.56 -21.07
C LEU A 400 -3.97 4.43 -22.15
N GLU A 401 -3.83 3.47 -23.06
CA GLU A 401 -4.82 3.25 -24.13
C GLU A 401 -6.14 2.71 -23.57
N ALA A 402 -6.09 1.65 -22.77
CA ALA A 402 -7.30 0.97 -22.29
C ALA A 402 -8.12 1.80 -21.29
N ASN A 403 -7.51 2.78 -20.62
CA ASN A 403 -8.15 3.55 -19.56
C ASN A 403 -8.33 5.03 -19.92
N ARG A 404 -8.20 5.41 -21.19
CA ARG A 404 -8.30 6.80 -21.67
C ARG A 404 -9.61 7.50 -21.23
N ASP A 405 -10.72 6.77 -21.19
CA ASP A 405 -12.03 7.32 -20.81
C ASP A 405 -12.30 7.29 -19.30
N ARG A 406 -11.44 6.62 -18.53
CA ARG A 406 -11.57 6.51 -17.06
C ARG A 406 -10.84 7.61 -16.30
N VAL A 407 -10.11 8.47 -17.01
CA VAL A 407 -9.27 9.51 -16.42
C VAL A 407 -9.50 10.85 -17.10
N PRO A 408 -9.42 11.98 -16.38
CA PRO A 408 -9.52 13.30 -16.99
C PRO A 408 -8.41 13.53 -18.02
N GLU A 409 -8.74 14.17 -19.15
CA GLU A 409 -7.81 14.37 -20.26
C GLU A 409 -6.52 15.07 -19.83
N GLN A 410 -6.61 16.08 -18.96
CA GLN A 410 -5.43 16.80 -18.47
C GLN A 410 -4.48 15.88 -17.68
N LEU A 411 -5.02 15.00 -16.82
CA LEU A 411 -4.20 14.03 -16.11
C LEU A 411 -3.56 13.05 -17.10
N TRP A 412 -4.36 12.50 -18.03
CA TRP A 412 -3.87 11.55 -19.03
C TRP A 412 -2.70 12.11 -19.84
N GLN A 413 -2.81 13.34 -20.33
CA GLN A 413 -1.75 14.02 -21.06
C GLN A 413 -0.48 14.21 -20.22
N ARG A 414 -0.62 14.61 -18.95
CA ARG A 414 0.51 14.74 -18.02
C ARG A 414 1.19 13.39 -17.76
N MET A 415 0.41 12.35 -17.44
CA MET A 415 0.91 10.99 -17.23
C MET A 415 1.69 10.50 -18.45
N LYS A 416 1.08 10.61 -19.64
CA LYS A 416 1.72 10.23 -20.90
C LYS A 416 3.03 10.97 -21.12
N LYS A 417 3.06 12.29 -20.91
CA LYS A 417 4.27 13.11 -21.06
C LYS A 417 5.39 12.64 -20.14
N GLU A 418 5.11 12.43 -18.86
CA GLU A 418 6.11 12.01 -17.86
C GLU A 418 6.66 10.61 -18.16
N TRP A 419 5.78 9.70 -18.60
CA TRP A 419 6.14 8.34 -19.01
C TRP A 419 6.97 8.34 -20.31
N ASP A 420 6.63 9.18 -21.29
CA ASP A 420 7.40 9.36 -22.53
C ASP A 420 8.79 9.95 -22.25
N MET A 421 8.91 10.90 -21.33
CA MET A 421 10.21 11.41 -20.90
C MET A 421 11.08 10.31 -20.24
N SER A 422 10.45 9.39 -19.51
CA SER A 422 11.15 8.23 -18.95
C SER A 422 11.67 7.29 -20.04
N ARG A 423 10.82 6.96 -21.02
CA ARG A 423 11.21 6.16 -22.20
C ARG A 423 12.37 6.76 -22.96
N LEU A 424 12.36 8.07 -23.16
CA LEU A 424 13.43 8.78 -23.85
C LEU A 424 14.75 8.68 -23.07
N GLY A 425 14.73 8.92 -21.76
CA GLY A 425 15.90 8.80 -20.90
C GLY A 425 16.49 7.39 -20.85
N LEU A 426 15.66 6.37 -21.08
CA LEU A 426 16.07 4.98 -21.16
C LEU A 426 16.37 4.48 -22.58
N GLY A 427 16.23 5.34 -23.61
CA GLY A 427 16.46 4.96 -25.01
C GLY A 427 15.45 3.96 -25.59
N LEU A 428 14.24 3.86 -25.02
CA LEU A 428 13.21 2.87 -25.41
C LEU A 428 12.34 3.31 -26.61
N HIS A 429 12.51 4.55 -27.11
CA HIS A 429 11.69 5.11 -28.19
C HIS A 429 11.79 4.35 -29.53
N SER A 430 12.89 3.60 -29.76
CA SER A 430 13.05 2.77 -30.95
C SER A 430 12.24 1.46 -30.90
N ILE A 431 11.91 0.96 -29.70
CA ILE A 431 11.22 -0.32 -29.49
C ILE A 431 9.71 -0.16 -29.68
N SER A 432 9.12 0.92 -29.15
CA SER A 432 7.70 1.24 -29.34
C SER A 432 7.32 1.39 -30.83
N LYS A 433 8.19 2.01 -31.66
CA LYS A 433 7.99 2.11 -33.12
C LYS A 433 8.09 0.75 -33.83
N SER A 434 8.95 -0.17 -33.36
CA SER A 434 9.08 -1.50 -33.96
C SER A 434 7.92 -2.42 -33.59
N LEU A 435 7.43 -2.35 -32.35
CA LEU A 435 6.23 -3.07 -31.89
C LEU A 435 4.95 -2.57 -32.56
N ALA A 436 4.82 -1.24 -32.74
CA ALA A 436 3.72 -0.65 -33.50
C ALA A 436 3.72 -1.10 -34.97
N LYS A 437 4.88 -1.07 -35.64
CA LYS A 437 5.04 -1.61 -37.02
C LYS A 437 4.73 -3.10 -37.10
N ASN A 438 5.14 -3.89 -36.11
CA ASN A 438 4.88 -5.33 -36.09
C ASN A 438 3.40 -5.64 -35.87
N ASN A 439 2.67 -4.84 -35.09
CA ASN A 439 1.21 -4.97 -34.93
C ASN A 439 0.44 -4.49 -36.16
N GLU A 440 0.89 -3.43 -36.85
CA GLU A 440 0.33 -3.02 -38.14
C GLU A 440 0.54 -4.09 -39.22
N ASN A 441 1.74 -4.66 -39.31
CA ASN A 441 2.03 -5.79 -40.20
C ASN A 441 1.14 -7.00 -39.87
N ARG A 442 0.92 -7.33 -38.59
CA ARG A 442 0.02 -8.43 -38.19
C ARG A 442 -1.45 -8.19 -38.57
N LYS A 443 -1.91 -6.93 -38.57
CA LYS A 443 -3.25 -6.57 -39.09
C LYS A 443 -3.31 -6.69 -40.62
N GLN A 444 -2.22 -6.38 -41.33
CA GLN A 444 -2.15 -6.51 -42.79
C GLN A 444 -2.17 -7.98 -43.25
N TYR A 445 -1.56 -8.90 -42.50
CA TYR A 445 -1.61 -10.34 -42.82
C TYR A 445 -2.97 -11.00 -42.52
N LYS A 446 -3.84 -10.39 -41.70
CA LYS A 446 -5.22 -10.88 -41.47
C LYS A 446 -6.24 -10.43 -42.52
N CYS A 447 -5.87 -9.53 -43.44
CA CYS A 447 -6.77 -9.01 -44.48
C CYS A 447 -6.57 -9.67 -45.87
N LYS A 448 -5.78 -10.74 -45.99
CA LYS A 448 -5.50 -11.41 -47.27
C LYS A 448 -5.88 -12.90 -47.37
N THR A 449 -6.60 -13.44 -46.40
CA THR A 449 -7.12 -14.82 -46.46
C THR A 449 -8.64 -14.81 -46.32
N GLY A 450 -9.32 -14.46 -47.42
CA GLY A 450 -10.77 -14.42 -47.47
C GLY A 450 -11.28 -14.33 -48.90
N ASP A 451 -10.80 -15.20 -49.81
CA ASP A 451 -11.54 -15.52 -51.02
C ASP A 451 -11.04 -16.84 -51.64
N ALA A 452 -11.62 -17.95 -51.22
CA ALA A 452 -11.52 -19.24 -51.91
C ALA A 452 -12.72 -20.10 -51.52
N GLY A 453 -13.77 -20.08 -52.34
CA GLY A 453 -14.96 -20.89 -52.12
C GLY A 453 -16.04 -20.69 -53.18
N LYS A 454 -15.70 -20.84 -54.46
CA LYS A 454 -16.72 -21.10 -55.51
C LYS A 454 -16.71 -22.58 -55.87
N VAL A 455 -17.84 -23.20 -55.58
CA VAL A 455 -18.31 -24.51 -56.00
C VAL A 455 -18.53 -24.52 -57.52
N HIS A 456 -18.15 -25.59 -58.22
CA HIS A 456 -18.92 -26.35 -59.24
C HIS A 456 -17.97 -27.12 -60.18
N GLY A 457 -18.26 -28.41 -60.40
CA GLY A 457 -17.63 -29.26 -61.42
C GLY A 457 -17.21 -30.61 -60.88
#